data_AF-A0A2I0QLL2-F1
#
_entry.id   AF-A0A2I0QLL2-F1
#
_cell.length_a   1.000
_cell.length_b   1.000
_cell.length_c   1.000
_cell.angle_alpha   90.00
_cell.angle_beta   90.00
_cell.angle_gamma   90.00
#
_symmetry.space_group_name_H-M   'P 1'
#
loop_
_entity.id
_entity.type
_entity.pdbx_description
1 polymer ?
#
loop_
_entity_poly.entity_id
_entity_poly.type
_entity_poly.pdbx_seq_one_letter_code
_entity_poly.pdbx_strand_id
1 'polypeptide(L)'
;MEKNTTHELYEQVAGKENEQINSMENITKCGGEQEKSEPNITFARDLTEIKKELNSQSTDTRSQQPPLQEFSNAQPIWHLVLLSIATFSFYEIYWFYRNWKHLKAHVGLDISPGWRTVGLFVPLVGLVLEYDQFNDIRKYARNAGCMADYSPGLLLSIVIICNVIALHAPDPYWLIGFLGVLPLTVVQAVLNSYWEKEQQEFKERTSFSWKQIILLIIGGLFWALVIISMFIPE
;
A
#
# COMPACT_ATOMS: atom_id res chain seq x y z
N MET A 1 -12.41 -11.56 -31.54
CA MET A 1 -12.86 -10.41 -32.35
C MET A 1 -13.88 -9.63 -31.54
N GLU A 2 -13.43 -8.91 -30.51
CA GLU A 2 -14.31 -8.30 -29.51
C GLU A 2 -13.62 -7.02 -28.99
N LYS A 3 -13.51 -6.01 -29.86
CA LYS A 3 -12.89 -4.71 -29.53
C LYS A 3 -13.64 -3.50 -30.09
N ASN A 4 -14.91 -3.65 -30.51
CA ASN A 4 -15.62 -2.55 -31.16
C ASN A 4 -16.90 -2.06 -30.46
N THR A 5 -17.33 -2.68 -29.36
CA THR A 5 -18.63 -2.35 -28.73
C THR A 5 -18.56 -1.14 -27.80
N THR A 6 -17.41 -0.86 -27.19
CA THR A 6 -17.26 0.28 -26.27
C THR A 6 -17.22 1.62 -27.00
N HIS A 7 -16.58 1.69 -28.17
CA HIS A 7 -16.47 2.95 -28.92
C HIS A 7 -17.83 3.44 -29.48
N GLU A 8 -18.72 2.51 -29.84
CA GLU A 8 -20.08 2.82 -30.30
C GLU A 8 -20.98 3.33 -29.16
N LEU A 9 -20.81 2.82 -27.94
CA LEU A 9 -21.53 3.30 -26.76
C LEU A 9 -21.13 4.73 -26.37
N TYR A 10 -19.85 5.10 -26.51
CA TYR A 10 -19.40 6.46 -26.20
C TYR A 10 -19.95 7.51 -27.18
N GLU A 11 -19.99 7.23 -28.49
CA GLU A 11 -20.57 8.17 -29.46
C GLU A 11 -22.09 8.35 -29.29
N GLN A 12 -22.79 7.28 -28.92
CA GLN A 12 -24.25 7.33 -28.74
C GLN A 12 -24.67 8.16 -27.52
N VAL A 13 -23.86 8.18 -26.46
CA VAL A 13 -24.09 9.01 -25.27
C VAL A 13 -23.74 10.48 -25.54
N ALA A 14 -22.62 10.74 -26.22
CA ALA A 14 -22.20 12.10 -26.58
C ALA A 14 -23.18 12.79 -27.55
N GLY A 15 -23.82 12.03 -28.45
CA GLY A 15 -24.86 12.56 -29.34
C GLY A 15 -26.12 13.03 -28.60
N LYS A 16 -26.56 12.30 -27.56
CA LYS A 16 -27.75 12.66 -26.77
C LYS A 16 -27.52 13.87 -25.86
N GLU A 17 -26.31 14.03 -25.34
CA GLU A 17 -25.94 15.20 -24.52
C GLU A 17 -25.95 16.49 -25.35
N ASN A 18 -25.41 16.47 -26.57
CA ASN A 18 -25.42 17.63 -27.46
C ASN A 18 -26.83 18.04 -27.92
N GLU A 19 -27.74 17.08 -28.08
CA GLU A 19 -29.14 17.36 -28.42
C GLU A 19 -29.91 17.95 -27.24
N GLN A 20 -29.63 17.51 -26.00
CA GLN A 20 -30.18 18.15 -24.80
C GLN A 20 -29.64 19.56 -24.57
N ILE A 21 -28.34 19.81 -24.77
CA ILE A 21 -27.73 21.14 -24.64
C ILE A 21 -28.35 22.11 -25.66
N ASN A 22 -28.53 21.69 -26.92
CA ASN A 22 -29.20 22.49 -27.95
C ASN A 22 -30.69 22.74 -27.62
N SER A 23 -31.38 21.79 -26.98
CA SER A 23 -32.77 22.00 -26.54
C SER A 23 -32.87 23.03 -25.40
N MET A 24 -31.91 23.08 -24.48
CA MET A 24 -31.86 24.08 -23.39
C MET A 24 -31.48 25.48 -23.89
N GLU A 25 -30.59 25.58 -24.88
CA GLU A 25 -30.29 26.86 -25.54
C GLU A 25 -31.50 27.42 -26.29
N ASN A 26 -32.31 26.56 -26.92
CA ASN A 26 -33.48 27.01 -27.68
C ASN A 26 -34.65 27.45 -26.77
N ILE A 27 -34.79 26.86 -25.57
CA ILE A 27 -35.76 27.32 -24.55
C ILE A 27 -35.39 28.72 -24.04
N THR A 28 -34.10 29.07 -24.04
CA THR A 28 -33.62 30.41 -23.66
C THR A 28 -33.91 31.45 -24.76
N LYS A 29 -34.29 31.03 -25.98
CA LYS A 29 -34.39 31.90 -27.17
C LYS A 29 -35.82 32.22 -27.63
N CYS A 30 -36.86 31.68 -26.96
CA CYS A 30 -38.27 31.89 -27.34
C CYS A 30 -39.13 32.63 -26.31
N GLY A 31 -38.54 33.31 -25.31
CA GLY A 31 -39.25 34.27 -24.46
C GLY A 31 -38.97 35.70 -24.90
N GLY A 32 -39.92 36.32 -25.59
CA GLY A 32 -39.87 37.72 -26.00
C GLY A 32 -40.08 38.71 -24.85
N GLU A 33 -39.73 39.95 -25.15
CA GLU A 33 -39.91 41.20 -24.39
C GLU A 33 -38.92 41.51 -23.25
N GLN A 34 -38.02 42.45 -23.57
CA GLN A 34 -37.22 43.21 -22.63
C GLN A 34 -38.14 44.02 -21.71
N GLU A 35 -38.33 43.54 -20.48
CA GLU A 35 -38.55 44.43 -19.35
C GLU A 35 -37.23 44.52 -18.58
N LYS A 36 -36.70 45.74 -18.50
CA LYS A 36 -35.48 46.09 -17.77
C LYS A 36 -35.73 45.94 -16.27
N SER A 37 -35.75 44.72 -15.75
CA SER A 37 -35.79 44.47 -14.31
C SER A 37 -34.37 44.25 -13.81
N GLU A 38 -33.91 45.12 -12.92
CA GLU A 38 -32.69 44.93 -12.12
C GLU A 38 -32.64 43.49 -11.57
N PRO A 39 -31.46 42.85 -11.49
CA PRO A 39 -31.36 41.53 -10.90
C PRO A 39 -31.96 41.59 -9.50
N ASN A 40 -33.09 40.91 -9.30
CA ASN A 40 -33.77 40.84 -8.02
C ASN A 40 -32.71 40.39 -6.99
N ILE A 41 -32.37 41.31 -6.08
CA ILE A 41 -31.29 41.16 -5.09
C ILE A 41 -31.46 39.85 -4.29
N THR A 42 -32.71 39.37 -4.19
CA THR A 42 -33.08 38.09 -3.56
C THR A 42 -32.53 36.88 -4.32
N PHE A 43 -32.62 36.83 -5.65
CA PHE A 43 -32.19 35.69 -6.46
C PHE A 43 -30.67 35.59 -6.55
N ALA A 44 -29.98 36.73 -6.66
CA ALA A 44 -28.52 36.77 -6.62
C ALA A 44 -27.97 36.32 -5.25
N ARG A 45 -28.65 36.68 -4.15
CA ARG A 45 -28.34 36.16 -2.80
C ARG A 45 -28.51 34.65 -2.74
N ASP A 46 -29.60 34.13 -3.30
CA ASP A 46 -29.93 32.71 -3.26
C ASP A 46 -28.88 31.86 -4.00
N LEU A 47 -28.44 32.30 -5.19
CA LEU A 47 -27.35 31.64 -5.92
C LEU A 47 -26.01 31.65 -5.15
N THR A 48 -25.73 32.72 -4.37
CA THR A 48 -24.52 32.76 -3.55
C THR A 48 -24.59 31.82 -2.35
N GLU A 49 -25.77 31.64 -1.74
CA GLU A 49 -25.97 30.68 -0.66
C GLU A 49 -25.95 29.24 -1.19
N ILE A 50 -26.62 28.96 -2.31
CA ILE A 50 -26.56 27.65 -3.00
C ILE A 50 -25.12 27.29 -3.38
N LYS A 51 -24.36 28.25 -3.96
CA LYS A 51 -22.94 28.02 -4.31
C LYS A 51 -22.08 27.81 -3.08
N LYS A 52 -22.39 28.47 -1.97
CA LYS A 52 -21.70 28.29 -0.68
C LYS A 52 -22.01 26.92 -0.08
N GLU A 53 -23.24 26.44 -0.16
CA GLU A 53 -23.64 25.10 0.30
C GLU A 53 -23.05 23.98 -0.56
N LEU A 54 -23.03 24.14 -1.89
CA LEU A 54 -22.31 23.23 -2.79
C LEU A 54 -20.80 23.21 -2.51
N ASN A 55 -20.22 24.36 -2.16
CA ASN A 55 -18.80 24.44 -1.84
C ASN A 55 -18.51 23.82 -0.45
N SER A 56 -19.39 23.98 0.54
CA SER A 56 -19.25 23.32 1.84
C SER A 56 -19.44 21.80 1.75
N GLN A 57 -20.42 21.32 0.98
CA GLN A 57 -20.64 19.88 0.76
C GLN A 57 -19.50 19.22 -0.04
N SER A 58 -18.95 19.92 -1.04
CA SER A 58 -17.78 19.42 -1.78
C SER A 58 -16.50 19.43 -0.94
N THR A 59 -16.37 20.36 0.02
CA THR A 59 -15.23 20.40 0.95
C THR A 59 -15.29 19.25 1.97
N ASP A 60 -16.49 18.89 2.45
CA ASP A 60 -16.69 17.75 3.35
C ASP A 60 -16.53 16.38 2.66
N THR A 61 -16.83 16.31 1.35
CA THR A 61 -16.64 15.06 0.58
C THR A 61 -15.19 14.84 0.18
N ARG A 62 -14.41 15.92 -0.05
CA ARG A 62 -12.99 15.83 -0.45
C ARG A 62 -12.06 15.47 0.70
N SER A 63 -12.44 15.77 1.94
CA SER A 63 -11.68 15.44 3.16
C SER A 63 -11.85 13.98 3.62
N GLN A 64 -12.82 13.26 3.04
CA GLN A 64 -13.10 11.84 3.33
C GLN A 64 -12.48 10.89 2.30
N GLN A 65 -11.89 11.39 1.21
CA GLN A 65 -11.14 10.53 0.30
C GLN A 65 -9.83 10.13 0.99
N PRO A 66 -9.57 8.82 1.23
CA PRO A 66 -8.25 8.38 1.62
C PRO A 66 -7.24 8.94 0.60
N PRO A 67 -6.02 9.34 1.03
CA PRO A 67 -5.03 9.91 0.13
C PRO A 67 -4.96 9.04 -1.12
N LEU A 68 -5.12 9.64 -2.31
CA LEU A 68 -5.15 8.95 -3.60
C LEU A 68 -4.06 7.88 -3.59
N GLN A 69 -4.47 6.62 -3.42
CA GLN A 69 -3.53 5.53 -3.32
C GLN A 69 -2.97 5.34 -4.73
N GLU A 70 -1.90 6.06 -5.07
CA GLU A 70 -1.33 6.04 -6.42
C GLU A 70 -0.62 4.72 -6.71
N PHE A 71 -0.16 4.04 -5.66
CA PHE A 71 0.63 2.82 -5.74
C PHE A 71 0.00 1.66 -4.97
N SER A 72 0.17 0.46 -5.53
CA SER A 72 -0.20 -0.79 -4.86
C SER A 72 0.60 -0.98 -3.57
N ASN A 73 0.03 -1.72 -2.61
CA ASN A 73 0.69 -2.15 -1.38
C ASN A 73 1.79 -3.21 -1.64
N ALA A 74 1.88 -3.74 -2.86
CA ALA A 74 2.94 -4.65 -3.27
C ALA A 74 4.33 -4.02 -3.12
N GLN A 75 5.33 -4.85 -2.80
CA GLN A 75 6.72 -4.44 -2.66
C GLN A 75 7.65 -5.41 -3.39
N PRO A 76 8.60 -4.93 -4.21
CA PRO A 76 9.59 -5.81 -4.82
C PRO A 76 10.43 -6.55 -3.77
N ILE A 77 10.63 -7.86 -3.98
CA ILE A 77 11.34 -8.74 -3.04
C ILE A 77 12.77 -8.25 -2.75
N TRP A 78 13.46 -7.75 -3.77
CA TRP A 78 14.82 -7.26 -3.63
C TRP A 78 14.91 -6.00 -2.75
N HIS A 79 13.85 -5.18 -2.66
CA HIS A 79 13.80 -4.06 -1.70
C HIS A 79 13.80 -4.59 -0.26
N LEU A 80 13.00 -5.62 0.00
CA LEU A 80 12.94 -6.25 1.32
C LEU A 80 14.31 -6.80 1.73
N VAL A 81 14.96 -7.56 0.84
CA VAL A 81 16.28 -8.14 1.12
C VAL A 81 17.31 -7.05 1.37
N LEU A 82 17.42 -6.06 0.47
CA LEU A 82 18.43 -5.01 0.59
C LEU A 82 18.22 -4.16 1.85
N LEU A 83 16.98 -3.79 2.17
CA LEU A 83 16.68 -3.01 3.37
C LEU A 83 16.89 -3.81 4.65
N SER A 84 16.60 -5.12 4.65
CA SER A 84 16.85 -5.98 5.81
C SER A 84 18.34 -6.09 6.10
N ILE A 85 19.16 -6.34 5.08
CA ILE A 85 20.63 -6.37 5.23
C ILE A 85 21.14 -5.00 5.69
N ALA A 86 20.76 -3.92 5.00
CA ALA A 86 21.26 -2.58 5.30
C ALA A 86 20.90 -2.10 6.73
N THR A 87 19.79 -2.58 7.29
CA THR A 87 19.33 -2.20 8.63
C THR A 87 19.60 -3.24 9.69
N PHE A 88 20.46 -4.23 9.46
CA PHE A 88 20.72 -5.28 10.46
C PHE A 88 19.42 -5.97 10.93
N SER A 89 18.55 -6.33 9.97
CA SER A 89 17.21 -6.92 10.16
C SER A 89 16.15 -6.04 10.84
N PHE A 90 16.46 -4.81 11.27
CA PHE A 90 15.44 -3.92 11.86
C PHE A 90 14.29 -3.58 10.88
N TYR A 91 14.56 -3.57 9.58
CA TYR A 91 13.53 -3.34 8.58
C TYR A 91 12.44 -4.43 8.57
N GLU A 92 12.76 -5.66 8.99
CA GLU A 92 11.79 -6.76 9.06
C GLU A 92 10.67 -6.44 10.06
N ILE A 93 11.00 -5.82 11.20
CA ILE A 93 10.03 -5.35 12.20
C ILE A 93 9.08 -4.31 11.58
N TYR A 94 9.63 -3.36 10.82
CA TYR A 94 8.83 -2.39 10.08
C TYR A 94 7.95 -3.06 9.02
N TRP A 95 8.47 -4.08 8.34
CA TRP A 95 7.75 -4.85 7.34
C TRP A 95 6.52 -5.54 7.95
N PHE A 96 6.66 -6.20 9.11
CA PHE A 96 5.53 -6.79 9.84
C PHE A 96 4.47 -5.75 10.18
N TYR A 97 4.88 -4.64 10.82
CA TYR A 97 4.00 -3.52 11.16
C TYR A 97 3.22 -3.01 9.94
N ARG A 98 3.95 -2.75 8.85
CA ARG A 98 3.38 -2.20 7.62
C ARG A 98 2.34 -3.16 7.05
N ASN A 99 2.63 -4.45 6.98
CA ASN A 99 1.70 -5.42 6.43
C ASN A 99 0.47 -5.62 7.31
N TRP A 100 0.60 -5.65 8.64
CA TRP A 100 -0.56 -5.64 9.52
C TRP A 100 -1.43 -4.40 9.31
N LYS A 101 -0.81 -3.24 9.12
CA LYS A 101 -1.53 -2.00 8.84
C LYS A 101 -2.31 -2.07 7.52
N HIS A 102 -1.69 -2.56 6.44
CA HIS A 102 -2.37 -2.69 5.14
C HIS A 102 -3.48 -3.75 5.18
N LEU A 103 -3.21 -4.94 5.73
CA LEU A 103 -4.21 -6.00 5.85
C LEU A 103 -5.37 -5.60 6.75
N LYS A 104 -5.10 -4.89 7.86
CA LYS A 104 -6.15 -4.32 8.71
C LYS A 104 -7.05 -3.38 7.93
N ALA A 105 -6.45 -2.44 7.19
CA ALA A 105 -7.20 -1.45 6.42
C ALA A 105 -8.01 -2.07 5.28
N HIS A 106 -7.47 -3.11 4.63
CA HIS A 106 -8.10 -3.75 3.47
C HIS A 106 -9.18 -4.77 3.86
N VAL A 107 -8.93 -5.61 4.87
CA VAL A 107 -9.83 -6.72 5.26
C VAL A 107 -10.72 -6.36 6.46
N GLY A 108 -10.49 -5.23 7.12
CA GLY A 108 -11.30 -4.80 8.27
C GLY A 108 -11.01 -5.59 9.56
N LEU A 109 -9.76 -5.98 9.77
CA LEU A 109 -9.36 -6.81 10.92
C LEU A 109 -9.42 -6.02 12.24
N ASP A 110 -9.98 -6.64 13.27
CA ASP A 110 -9.91 -6.12 14.64
C ASP A 110 -8.55 -6.46 15.30
N ILE A 111 -7.49 -5.84 14.79
CA ILE A 111 -6.13 -6.01 15.29
C ILE A 111 -5.51 -4.64 15.59
N SER A 112 -4.56 -4.58 16.51
CA SER A 112 -3.70 -3.40 16.68
C SER A 112 -2.31 -3.68 16.10
N PRO A 113 -1.97 -3.11 14.93
CA PRO A 113 -0.63 -3.28 14.34
C PRO A 113 0.48 -2.85 15.30
N GLY A 114 0.28 -1.74 16.04
CA GLY A 114 1.26 -1.22 16.98
C GLY A 114 1.52 -2.17 18.15
N TRP A 115 0.46 -2.75 18.75
CA TRP A 115 0.62 -3.73 19.84
C TRP A 115 1.27 -5.03 19.37
N ARG A 116 0.99 -5.47 18.14
CA ARG A 116 1.68 -6.62 17.53
C ARG A 116 3.17 -6.33 17.34
N THR A 117 3.54 -5.14 16.88
CA THR A 117 4.95 -4.75 16.75
C THR A 117 5.68 -4.76 18.09
N VAL A 118 5.05 -4.27 19.17
CA VAL A 118 5.63 -4.37 20.51
C VAL A 118 5.76 -5.84 20.95
N GLY A 119 4.78 -6.67 20.61
CA GLY A 119 4.81 -8.11 20.89
C GLY A 119 5.95 -8.87 20.20
N LEU A 120 6.47 -8.38 19.06
CA LEU A 120 7.62 -8.99 18.38
C LEU A 120 8.89 -9.00 19.23
N PHE A 121 9.05 -8.05 20.16
CA PHE A 121 10.19 -8.00 21.07
C PHE A 121 10.10 -9.01 22.23
N VAL A 122 8.95 -9.67 22.40
CA VAL A 122 8.76 -10.71 23.42
C VAL A 122 8.95 -12.08 22.76
N PRO A 123 9.98 -12.88 23.11
CA PRO A 123 10.37 -14.05 22.32
C PRO A 123 9.24 -15.02 21.97
N LEU A 124 8.47 -15.49 22.96
CA LEU A 124 7.39 -16.46 22.71
C LEU A 124 6.21 -15.85 21.95
N VAL A 125 5.87 -14.59 22.23
CA VAL A 125 4.76 -13.88 21.58
C VAL A 125 5.13 -13.52 20.14
N GLY A 126 6.38 -13.09 19.92
CA GLY A 126 6.92 -12.78 18.60
C GLY A 126 6.86 -13.97 17.65
N LEU A 127 7.23 -15.18 18.11
CA LEU A 127 7.11 -16.39 17.31
C LEU A 127 5.67 -16.71 16.91
N VAL A 128 4.71 -16.52 17.82
CA VAL A 128 3.27 -16.70 17.52
C VAL A 128 2.79 -15.66 16.52
N LEU A 129 3.18 -14.39 16.68
CA LEU A 129 2.80 -13.31 15.78
C LEU A 129 3.39 -13.47 14.37
N GLU A 130 4.62 -13.96 14.27
CA GLU A 130 5.27 -14.32 13.00
C GLU A 130 4.51 -15.45 12.30
N TYR A 131 4.23 -16.53 13.04
CA TYR A 131 3.44 -17.64 12.53
C TYR A 131 2.08 -17.17 12.01
N ASP A 132 1.37 -16.38 12.82
CA ASP A 132 0.05 -15.85 12.49
C ASP A 132 0.11 -15.00 11.23
N GLN A 133 1.11 -14.13 11.10
CA GLN A 133 1.27 -13.32 9.88
C GLN A 133 1.51 -14.20 8.64
N PHE A 134 2.37 -15.20 8.73
CA PHE A 134 2.64 -16.11 7.60
C PHE A 134 1.40 -16.92 7.24
N ASN A 135 0.64 -17.36 8.23
CA ASN A 135 -0.59 -18.13 8.04
C ASN A 135 -1.72 -17.26 7.47
N ASP A 136 -1.88 -16.04 7.96
CA ASP A 136 -2.89 -15.08 7.53
C ASP A 136 -2.66 -14.67 6.07
N ILE A 137 -1.44 -14.30 5.69
CA ILE A 137 -1.09 -14.00 4.30
C ILE A 137 -1.44 -15.17 3.38
N ARG A 138 -1.08 -16.40 3.77
CA ARG A 138 -1.40 -17.60 3.01
C ARG A 138 -2.91 -17.78 2.85
N LYS A 139 -3.68 -17.62 3.92
CA LYS A 139 -5.14 -17.74 3.90
C LYS A 139 -5.78 -16.68 3.00
N TYR A 140 -5.39 -15.41 3.13
CA TYR A 140 -5.92 -14.34 2.29
C TYR A 140 -5.58 -14.55 0.81
N ALA A 141 -4.34 -14.93 0.51
CA ALA A 141 -3.93 -15.25 -0.86
C ALA A 141 -4.71 -16.44 -1.45
N ARG A 142 -4.91 -17.53 -0.68
CA ARG A 142 -5.72 -18.68 -1.13
C ARG A 142 -7.18 -18.29 -1.36
N ASN A 143 -7.77 -17.51 -0.46
CA ASN A 143 -9.15 -17.07 -0.57
C ASN A 143 -9.37 -16.14 -1.76
N ALA A 144 -8.37 -15.32 -2.08
CA ALA A 144 -8.34 -14.53 -3.30
C ALA A 144 -8.10 -15.39 -4.55
N GLY A 145 -7.75 -16.67 -4.42
CA GLY A 145 -7.46 -17.59 -5.54
C GLY A 145 -6.06 -17.41 -6.13
N CYS A 146 -5.08 -17.01 -5.33
CA CYS A 146 -3.66 -16.98 -5.68
C CYS A 146 -2.97 -18.28 -5.25
N MET A 147 -1.89 -18.65 -5.94
CA MET A 147 -1.06 -19.79 -5.52
C MET A 147 -0.28 -19.42 -4.25
N ALA A 148 -0.50 -20.15 -3.17
CA ALA A 148 0.10 -19.90 -1.87
C ALA A 148 0.48 -21.24 -1.20
N ASP A 149 1.45 -21.90 -1.83
CA ASP A 149 1.94 -23.23 -1.47
C ASP A 149 3.25 -23.13 -0.72
N TYR A 150 3.17 -22.60 0.50
CA TYR A 150 4.20 -22.76 1.52
C TYR A 150 3.58 -23.23 2.82
N SER A 151 4.41 -23.81 3.69
CA SER A 151 4.03 -24.15 5.06
C SER A 151 4.48 -23.02 5.99
N PRO A 152 3.56 -22.31 6.67
CA PRO A 152 3.91 -21.26 7.63
C PRO A 152 4.84 -21.78 8.74
N GLY A 153 4.59 -23.00 9.23
CA GLY A 153 5.41 -23.63 10.27
C GLY A 153 6.81 -23.99 9.79
N LEU A 154 6.96 -24.43 8.53
CA LEU A 154 8.28 -24.71 7.95
C LEU A 154 9.09 -23.42 7.80
N LEU A 155 8.47 -22.35 7.28
CA LEU A 155 9.12 -21.05 7.13
C LEU A 155 9.58 -20.50 8.48
N LEU A 156 8.72 -20.55 9.50
CA LEU A 156 9.09 -20.16 10.86
C LEU A 156 10.22 -21.02 11.42
N SER A 157 10.19 -22.33 11.18
CA SER A 157 11.26 -23.24 11.62
C SER A 157 12.61 -22.85 11.02
N ILE A 158 12.64 -22.46 9.74
CA ILE A 158 13.86 -21.97 9.08
C ILE A 158 14.36 -20.69 9.75
N VAL A 159 13.48 -19.72 10.04
CA VAL A 159 13.83 -18.48 10.75
C VAL A 159 14.45 -18.80 12.11
N ILE A 160 13.81 -19.67 12.90
CA ILE A 160 14.31 -20.08 14.22
C ILE A 160 15.69 -20.73 14.10
N ILE A 161 15.87 -21.67 13.17
CA ILE A 161 17.15 -22.36 12.98
C ILE A 161 18.25 -21.36 12.59
N CYS A 162 17.99 -20.45 11.65
CA CYS A 162 18.96 -19.42 11.25
C CYS A 162 19.38 -18.55 12.44
N ASN A 163 18.41 -18.10 13.25
CA ASN A 163 18.69 -17.27 14.42
C ASN A 163 19.47 -18.02 15.51
N VAL A 164 19.12 -19.29 15.78
CA VAL A 164 19.86 -20.12 16.75
C VAL A 164 21.29 -20.38 16.29
N ILE A 165 21.50 -20.68 15.01
CA ILE A 165 22.85 -20.86 14.46
C ILE A 165 23.65 -19.57 14.60
N ALA A 166 23.06 -18.43 14.23
CA ALA A 166 23.73 -17.13 14.29
C ALA A 166 24.16 -16.75 15.72
N LEU A 167 23.35 -17.07 16.73
CA LEU A 167 23.66 -16.80 18.14
C LEU A 167 24.84 -17.62 18.69
N HIS A 168 25.11 -18.80 18.13
CA HIS A 168 26.18 -19.69 18.57
C HIS A 168 27.40 -19.67 17.65
N ALA A 169 27.33 -18.95 16.53
CA ALA A 169 28.40 -18.90 15.55
C ALA A 169 29.54 -18.00 16.03
N PRO A 170 30.82 -18.42 15.93
CA PRO A 170 31.95 -17.56 16.25
C PRO A 170 32.05 -16.40 15.25
N ASP A 171 32.75 -15.33 15.60
CA ASP A 171 32.99 -14.24 14.66
C ASP A 171 33.81 -14.72 13.46
N PRO A 172 33.45 -14.33 12.21
CA PRO A 172 32.34 -13.46 11.77
C PRO A 172 31.10 -14.24 11.28
N TYR A 173 30.95 -15.51 11.64
CA TYR A 173 29.93 -16.41 11.09
C TYR A 173 28.51 -16.09 11.54
N TRP A 174 28.31 -15.21 12.54
CA TRP A 174 26.99 -14.70 12.95
C TRP A 174 26.22 -14.02 11.81
N LEU A 175 26.92 -13.56 10.76
CA LEU A 175 26.33 -13.02 9.54
C LEU A 175 25.36 -14.00 8.85
N ILE A 176 25.44 -15.30 9.13
CA ILE A 176 24.46 -16.28 8.64
C ILE A 176 23.03 -16.01 9.11
N GLY A 177 22.86 -15.25 10.21
CA GLY A 177 21.56 -14.81 10.70
C GLY A 177 20.78 -13.98 9.66
N PHE A 178 21.47 -13.28 8.77
CA PHE A 178 20.82 -12.52 7.69
C PHE A 178 20.10 -13.40 6.67
N LEU A 179 20.39 -14.70 6.61
CA LEU A 179 19.61 -15.64 5.80
C LEU A 179 18.19 -15.85 6.34
N GLY A 180 17.89 -15.40 7.56
CA GLY A 180 16.54 -15.36 8.13
C GLY A 180 15.54 -14.54 7.29
N VAL A 181 16.01 -13.65 6.42
CA VAL A 181 15.14 -12.91 5.48
C VAL A 181 14.58 -13.80 4.36
N LEU A 182 15.20 -14.95 4.06
CA LEU A 182 14.81 -15.80 2.93
C LEU A 182 13.36 -16.32 3.06
N PRO A 183 12.92 -16.88 4.21
CA PRO A 183 11.51 -17.17 4.45
C PRO A 183 10.56 -16.00 4.17
N LEU A 184 10.94 -14.77 4.56
CA LEU A 184 10.13 -13.58 4.31
C LEU A 184 10.02 -13.28 2.81
N THR A 185 11.01 -13.62 1.98
CA THR A 185 10.90 -13.43 0.53
C THR A 185 9.83 -14.32 -0.10
N VAL A 186 9.66 -15.56 0.38
CA VAL A 186 8.60 -16.48 -0.06
C VAL A 186 7.23 -15.91 0.32
N VAL A 187 7.09 -15.44 1.57
CA VAL A 187 5.85 -14.82 2.04
C VAL A 187 5.55 -13.53 1.27
N GLN A 188 6.56 -12.70 1.01
CA GLN A 188 6.42 -11.47 0.23
C GLN A 188 5.99 -11.74 -1.21
N ALA A 189 6.48 -12.81 -1.85
CA ALA A 189 6.06 -13.19 -3.19
C ALA A 189 4.55 -13.49 -3.23
N VAL A 190 4.06 -14.29 -2.28
CA VAL A 190 2.63 -14.60 -2.16
C VAL A 190 1.81 -13.36 -1.82
N LEU A 191 2.32 -12.48 -0.94
CA LEU A 191 1.67 -11.22 -0.61
C LEU A 191 1.59 -10.28 -1.81
N ASN A 192 2.61 -10.24 -2.67
CA ASN A 192 2.57 -9.46 -3.90
C ASN A 192 1.52 -10.01 -4.85
N SER A 193 1.44 -11.32 -5.05
CA SER A 193 0.38 -11.92 -5.88
C SER A 193 -1.02 -11.65 -5.33
N TYR A 194 -1.17 -11.57 -4.01
CA TYR A 194 -2.42 -11.14 -3.37
C TYR A 194 -2.75 -9.68 -3.72
N TRP A 195 -1.81 -8.76 -3.52
CA TRP A 195 -2.03 -7.34 -3.83
C TRP A 195 -2.23 -7.09 -5.32
N GLU A 196 -1.50 -7.76 -6.20
CA GLU A 196 -1.70 -7.66 -7.64
C GLU A 196 -3.14 -8.03 -8.03
N LYS A 197 -3.73 -9.02 -7.36
CA LYS A 197 -5.11 -9.44 -7.62
C LYS A 197 -6.15 -8.50 -7.04
N GLU A 198 -5.92 -7.97 -5.84
CA GLU A 198 -6.85 -7.07 -5.13
C GLU A 198 -6.73 -5.61 -5.57
N GLN A 199 -5.58 -5.21 -6.12
CA GLN A 199 -5.22 -3.83 -6.44
C GLN A 199 -4.72 -3.70 -7.90
N GLN A 200 -5.40 -4.37 -8.84
CA GLN A 200 -5.05 -4.40 -10.27
C GLN A 200 -4.94 -3.01 -10.91
N GLU A 201 -5.67 -2.03 -10.38
CA GLU A 201 -5.71 -0.66 -10.91
C GLU A 201 -4.46 0.16 -10.56
N PHE A 202 -3.68 -0.28 -9.55
CA PHE A 202 -2.55 0.47 -9.03
C PHE A 202 -1.22 -0.11 -9.49
N LYS A 203 -0.29 0.77 -9.89
CA LYS A 203 1.05 0.33 -10.28
C LYS A 203 1.89 -0.03 -9.06
N GLU A 204 2.74 -1.05 -9.21
CA GLU A 204 3.75 -1.34 -8.20
C GLU A 204 4.80 -0.24 -8.15
N ARG A 205 5.20 0.12 -6.93
CA ARG A 205 6.32 1.04 -6.74
C ARG A 205 7.64 0.29 -6.85
N THR A 206 8.34 0.50 -7.96
CA THR A 206 9.64 -0.13 -8.22
C THR A 206 10.85 0.68 -7.77
N SER A 207 10.65 1.94 -7.37
CA SER A 207 11.73 2.86 -6.96
C SER A 207 11.74 3.10 -5.45
N PHE A 208 12.96 3.21 -4.90
CA PHE A 208 13.13 3.55 -3.49
C PHE A 208 12.54 4.93 -3.16
N SER A 209 11.92 5.01 -1.99
CA SER A 209 11.61 6.30 -1.35
C SER A 209 12.89 6.98 -0.90
N TRP A 210 12.90 8.31 -0.88
CA TRP A 210 13.99 9.10 -0.32
C TRP A 210 14.36 8.67 1.12
N LYS A 211 13.36 8.28 1.93
CA LYS A 211 13.58 7.72 3.27
C LYS A 211 14.36 6.40 3.24
N GLN A 212 14.06 5.53 2.28
CA GLN A 212 14.76 4.26 2.09
C GLN A 212 16.19 4.50 1.60
N ILE A 213 16.40 5.48 0.71
CA ILE A 213 17.75 5.85 0.24
C ILE A 213 18.62 6.33 1.41
N ILE A 214 18.11 7.23 2.24
CA ILE A 214 18.84 7.72 3.44
C ILE A 214 19.23 6.54 4.35
N LEU A 215 18.30 5.63 4.58
CA LEU A 215 18.49 4.44 5.40
C LEU A 215 19.53 3.47 4.79
N LEU A 216 19.56 3.31 3.46
CA LEU A 216 20.60 2.55 2.76
C LEU A 216 21.99 3.18 2.90
N ILE A 217 22.10 4.52 2.82
CA ILE A 217 23.39 5.23 2.98
C ILE A 217 23.91 5.05 4.40
N ILE A 218 23.07 5.28 5.41
CA ILE A 218 23.43 5.12 6.82
C ILE A 218 23.81 3.67 7.11
N GLY A 219 22.99 2.71 6.65
CA GLY A 219 23.26 1.28 6.79
C GLY A 219 24.58 0.86 6.15
N GLY A 220 24.86 1.34 4.93
CA GLY A 220 26.13 1.10 4.25
C GLY A 220 27.35 1.61 5.02
N LEU A 221 27.23 2.77 5.68
CA LEU A 221 28.28 3.30 6.55
C LEU A 221 28.52 2.38 7.77
N PHE A 222 27.46 1.89 8.41
CA PHE A 222 27.58 0.93 9.51
C PHE A 222 28.20 -0.40 9.05
N TRP A 223 27.82 -0.90 7.87
CA TRP A 223 28.45 -2.07 7.27
C TRP A 223 29.95 -1.88 7.02
N ALA A 224 30.38 -0.69 6.58
CA ALA A 224 31.80 -0.39 6.45
C ALA A 224 32.53 -0.51 7.81
N LEU A 225 31.93 -0.04 8.90
CA LEU A 225 32.49 -0.19 10.25
C LEU A 225 32.59 -1.66 10.67
N VAL A 226 31.56 -2.47 10.40
CA VAL A 226 31.56 -3.91 10.68
C VAL A 226 32.69 -4.59 9.90
N ILE A 227 32.81 -4.30 8.61
CA ILE A 227 33.86 -4.87 7.76
C ILE A 227 35.24 -4.46 8.27
N ILE A 228 35.46 -3.19 8.63
CA ILE A 228 36.74 -2.73 9.19
C ILE A 228 37.06 -3.48 10.48
N SER A 229 36.07 -3.64 11.37
CA SER A 229 36.22 -4.37 12.63
C SER A 229 36.68 -5.81 12.41
N MET A 230 36.26 -6.48 11.33
CA MET A 230 36.66 -7.85 11.03
C MET A 230 38.15 -7.99 10.66
N PHE A 231 38.83 -6.90 10.31
CA PHE A 231 40.26 -6.89 9.99
C PHE A 231 41.14 -6.43 11.14
N ILE A 232 40.56 -6.00 12.27
CA ILE A 232 41.32 -5.63 13.47
C ILE A 232 41.53 -6.92 14.28
N PRO A 233 42.75 -7.45 14.37
CA PRO A 233 43.03 -8.62 15.23
C PRO A 233 42.82 -8.24 16.71
N GLU A 234 42.28 -9.18 17.49
CA GLU A 234 42.09 -9.05 18.95
C GLU A 234 43.40 -8.79 19.70
#